data_AF-A0A522D7E3-F1
#
_entry.id   AF-A0A522D7E3-F1
#
_cell.length_a   1.000
_cell.length_b   1.000
_cell.length_c   1.000
_cell.angle_alpha   90.00
_cell.angle_beta   90.00
_cell.angle_gamma   90.00
#
_symmetry.space_group_name_H-M   'P 1'
#
loop_
_entity.id
_entity.type
_entity.pdbx_description
1 polymer ?
#
loop_
_entity_poly.entity_id
_entity_poly.type
_entity_poly.pdbx_seq_one_letter_code
_entity_poly.pdbx_strand_id
1 'polypeptide(L)'
;MEIVVFKITGWTHGLLMNNPESMNMDEQDGKKKLAVKTHLTGQAEAETKVYKDEKGFLRFPAVAFRSAAVKGATGRKFGKVHASKAAKSFVFNAEQWVTIIDAKTGKPRKDWEVFTTGVVNPTTGGRTPRSRPLVKNWACLLPLEIDTELLSADNVLELLNQAGKAIGVGDFRPGCPRGIGGPYGRFSAQLAA
;
A
#
# COMPACT_ATOMS: atom_id res chain seq x y z
N MET A 1 -5.16 -20.74 14.36
CA MET A 1 -4.48 -19.57 13.79
C MET A 1 -3.07 -19.96 13.42
N GLU A 2 -2.75 -19.93 12.14
CA GLU A 2 -1.44 -20.27 11.58
C GLU A 2 -0.84 -19.08 10.84
N ILE A 3 0.48 -18.90 10.92
CA ILE A 3 1.18 -17.88 10.15
C ILE A 3 1.52 -18.45 8.78
N VAL A 4 0.97 -17.83 7.73
CA VAL A 4 1.26 -18.16 6.34
C VAL A 4 1.93 -16.96 5.70
N VAL A 5 3.05 -17.20 5.02
CA VAL A 5 3.84 -16.14 4.38
C VAL A 5 3.52 -16.10 2.88
N PHE A 6 3.16 -14.91 2.40
CA PHE A 6 2.92 -14.66 0.98
C PHE A 6 4.01 -13.77 0.41
N LYS A 7 4.58 -14.16 -0.73
CA LYS A 7 5.41 -13.27 -1.53
C LYS A 7 4.52 -12.39 -2.38
N ILE A 8 4.56 -11.08 -2.11
CA ILE A 8 3.86 -10.08 -2.90
C ILE A 8 4.84 -9.44 -3.88
N THR A 9 4.49 -9.39 -5.16
CA THR A 9 5.32 -8.81 -6.21
C THR A 9 4.56 -7.72 -6.94
N GLY A 10 5.14 -6.52 -6.98
CA GLY A 10 4.58 -5.35 -7.64
C GLY A 10 4.57 -5.45 -9.16
N TRP A 11 3.59 -4.81 -9.79
CA TRP A 11 3.49 -4.71 -11.25
C TRP A 11 4.23 -3.49 -11.81
N THR A 12 4.24 -3.38 -13.14
CA THR A 12 5.11 -2.49 -13.94
C THR A 12 5.17 -1.03 -13.51
N HIS A 13 4.07 -0.45 -13.01
CA HIS A 13 4.02 0.97 -12.67
C HIS A 13 4.70 1.29 -11.33
N GLY A 14 4.95 0.29 -10.46
CA GLY A 14 5.57 0.48 -9.16
C GLY A 14 4.61 0.87 -8.04
N LEU A 15 5.17 1.17 -6.86
CA LEU A 15 4.47 1.54 -5.63
C LEU A 15 4.72 3.01 -5.30
N LEU A 16 3.65 3.80 -5.22
CA LEU A 16 3.71 5.16 -4.69
C LEU A 16 3.42 5.13 -3.19
N MET A 17 4.32 5.68 -2.39
CA MET A 17 4.10 5.80 -0.94
C MET A 17 3.53 7.17 -0.57
N ASN A 18 2.86 7.21 0.58
CA ASN A 18 2.33 8.42 1.17
C ASN A 18 2.24 8.23 2.69
N ASN A 19 3.37 8.39 3.37
CA ASN A 19 3.45 8.27 4.83
C ASN A 19 2.60 9.36 5.51
N PRO A 20 1.57 9.02 6.31
CA PRO A 20 0.74 10.00 7.01
C PRO A 20 1.51 10.81 8.05
N GLU A 21 2.68 10.38 8.50
CA GLU A 21 3.54 11.21 9.37
C GLU A 21 3.88 12.55 8.72
N SER A 22 3.91 12.63 7.39
CA SER A 22 4.07 13.89 6.67
C SER A 22 2.92 14.87 6.92
N MET A 23 1.74 14.39 7.32
CA MET A 23 0.56 15.22 7.62
C MET A 23 0.63 15.81 9.04
N ASN A 24 1.25 15.10 9.98
CA ASN A 24 1.39 15.55 11.37
C ASN A 24 2.41 16.70 11.50
N MET A 25 3.38 16.78 10.59
CA MET A 25 4.30 17.92 10.51
C MET A 25 3.57 19.22 10.17
N ASP A 26 2.51 19.15 9.36
CA ASP A 26 1.68 20.31 9.01
C ASP A 26 0.74 20.72 10.16
N GLU A 27 0.37 19.81 11.07
CA GLU A 27 -0.53 20.06 12.20
C GLU A 27 0.17 20.59 13.47
N GLN A 28 1.42 20.21 13.73
CA GLN A 28 2.18 20.74 14.88
C GLN A 28 2.49 22.23 14.76
N ASP A 29 2.44 22.79 13.55
CA ASP A 29 2.63 24.21 13.29
C ASP A 29 1.32 24.99 13.51
N GLY A 30 0.64 24.73 14.63
CA GLY A 30 -0.71 25.17 15.06
C GLY A 30 -0.98 26.67 15.10
N LYS A 31 -0.22 27.49 14.37
CA LYS A 31 -0.55 28.85 13.99
C LYS A 31 -1.22 28.80 12.61
N LYS A 32 -2.52 29.14 12.58
CA LYS A 32 -3.16 29.80 11.42
C LYS A 32 -2.44 31.12 11.14
N LYS A 33 -1.21 31.07 10.64
CA LYS A 33 -0.67 32.10 9.77
C LYS A 33 -0.95 31.62 8.36
N LEU A 34 -1.20 32.55 7.43
CA LEU A 34 -0.91 32.25 6.02
C LEU A 34 0.59 31.93 5.96
N ALA A 35 0.97 30.69 6.30
CA ALA A 35 2.28 30.20 6.05
C ALA A 35 2.40 30.28 4.53
N VAL A 36 3.30 31.14 4.06
CA VAL A 36 3.82 31.06 2.70
C VAL A 36 4.14 29.58 2.55
N LYS A 37 3.37 28.86 1.71
CA LYS A 37 3.69 27.46 1.40
C LYS A 37 5.07 27.52 0.81
N THR A 38 6.08 27.25 1.63
CA THR A 38 7.43 27.09 1.16
C THR A 38 7.31 25.93 0.19
N HIS A 39 7.42 26.24 -1.10
CA HIS A 39 7.41 25.22 -2.14
C HIS A 39 8.65 24.37 -1.90
N LEU A 40 8.49 23.31 -1.12
CA LEU A 40 9.50 22.27 -0.98
C LEU A 40 9.83 21.79 -2.39
N THR A 41 11.12 21.60 -2.64
CA THR A 41 11.53 20.93 -3.88
C THR A 41 10.84 19.56 -3.96
N GLY A 42 10.57 19.07 -5.17
CA GLY A 42 9.86 17.80 -5.33
C GLY A 42 10.54 16.63 -4.60
N GLN A 43 11.88 16.67 -4.48
CA GLN A 43 12.67 15.73 -3.68
C GLN A 43 12.35 15.82 -2.18
N ALA A 44 12.33 17.02 -1.61
CA ALA A 44 12.06 17.21 -0.19
C ALA A 44 10.62 16.82 0.18
N GLU A 45 9.65 17.12 -0.69
CA GLU A 45 8.25 16.67 -0.49
C GLU A 45 8.11 15.15 -0.61
N ALA A 46 8.85 14.51 -1.50
CA ALA A 46 8.82 13.06 -1.64
C ALA A 46 9.46 12.35 -0.44
N GLU A 47 10.57 12.88 0.07
CA GLU A 47 11.33 12.32 1.20
C GLU A 47 10.47 12.21 2.48
N THR A 48 9.63 13.22 2.78
CA THR A 48 8.73 13.18 3.95
C THR A 48 7.65 12.11 3.87
N LYS A 49 7.37 11.59 2.66
CA LYS A 49 6.34 10.60 2.39
C LYS A 49 6.87 9.18 2.29
N VAL A 50 8.17 8.98 2.36
CA VAL A 50 8.78 7.64 2.30
C VAL A 50 8.54 6.91 3.62
N TYR A 51 8.21 5.63 3.54
CA TYR A 51 8.23 4.74 4.70
C TYR A 51 9.62 4.10 4.81
N LYS A 52 10.38 4.47 5.84
CA LYS A 52 11.71 3.91 6.14
C LYS A 52 11.74 3.30 7.54
N ASP A 53 12.55 2.26 7.72
CA ASP A 53 12.92 1.74 9.04
C ASP A 53 14.11 2.53 9.63
N GLU A 54 14.52 2.17 10.85
CA GLU A 54 15.66 2.80 11.55
C GLU A 54 16.99 2.63 10.80
N LYS A 55 17.11 1.63 9.93
CA LYS A 55 18.30 1.33 9.12
C LYS A 55 18.24 2.00 7.74
N GLY A 56 17.17 2.73 7.44
CA GLY A 56 16.91 3.40 6.17
C GLY A 56 16.42 2.47 5.05
N PHE A 57 16.07 1.22 5.34
CA PHE A 57 15.40 0.34 4.39
C PHE A 57 13.94 0.75 4.22
N LEU A 58 13.47 0.62 2.99
CA LEU A 58 12.09 0.88 2.65
C LEU A 58 11.20 -0.16 3.30
N ARG A 59 10.13 0.30 3.96
CA ARG A 59 9.08 -0.55 4.52
C ARG A 59 7.73 -0.11 4.01
N PHE A 60 6.70 -0.91 4.24
CA PHE A 60 5.33 -0.55 3.86
C PHE A 60 4.34 -1.13 4.88
N PRO A 61 3.22 -0.45 5.19
CA PRO A 61 2.28 -0.95 6.17
C PRO A 61 1.60 -2.25 5.68
N ALA A 62 1.74 -3.32 6.45
CA ALA A 62 1.19 -4.63 6.12
C ALA A 62 -0.36 -4.60 6.04
N VAL A 63 -0.98 -3.73 6.85
CA VAL A 63 -2.43 -3.51 6.87
C VAL A 63 -2.99 -3.04 5.53
N ALA A 64 -2.17 -2.42 4.68
CA ALA A 64 -2.60 -2.00 3.34
C ALA A 64 -2.99 -3.20 2.47
N PHE A 65 -2.23 -4.30 2.54
CA PHE A 65 -2.52 -5.52 1.78
C PHE A 65 -3.78 -6.22 2.27
N ARG A 66 -3.94 -6.33 3.60
CA ARG A 66 -5.15 -6.87 4.21
C ARG A 66 -6.39 -6.06 3.84
N SER A 67 -6.30 -4.73 3.92
CA SER A 67 -7.40 -3.84 3.55
C SER A 67 -7.76 -3.97 2.07
N ALA A 68 -6.75 -4.11 1.20
CA ALA A 68 -6.96 -4.37 -0.21
C ALA A 68 -7.65 -5.73 -0.44
N ALA A 69 -7.25 -6.79 0.27
CA ALA A 69 -7.87 -8.12 0.21
C ALA A 69 -9.35 -8.08 0.61
N VAL A 70 -9.68 -7.45 1.75
CA VAL A 70 -11.07 -7.31 2.22
C VAL A 70 -11.93 -6.54 1.21
N LYS A 71 -11.40 -5.44 0.64
CA LYS A 71 -12.13 -4.66 -0.36
C LYS A 71 -12.29 -5.43 -1.67
N GLY A 72 -11.24 -6.12 -2.13
CA GLY A 72 -11.25 -6.95 -3.33
C GLY A 72 -12.24 -8.12 -3.24
N ALA A 73 -12.44 -8.66 -2.04
CA ALA A 73 -13.40 -9.73 -1.77
C ALA A 73 -14.88 -9.32 -1.87
N THR A 74 -15.19 -8.03 -2.06
CA THR A 74 -16.57 -7.54 -2.17
C THR A 74 -17.28 -8.19 -3.37
N GLY A 75 -18.49 -8.68 -3.15
CA GLY A 75 -19.28 -9.38 -4.17
C GLY A 75 -18.98 -10.88 -4.31
N ARG A 76 -17.95 -11.40 -3.63
CA ARG A 76 -17.64 -12.84 -3.61
C ARG A 76 -18.18 -13.55 -2.36
N LYS A 77 -18.32 -14.87 -2.46
CA LYS A 77 -18.71 -15.77 -1.38
C LYS A 77 -17.78 -16.96 -1.33
N PHE A 78 -17.49 -17.44 -0.11
CA PHE A 78 -16.93 -18.77 0.14
C PHE A 78 -18.06 -19.62 0.73
N GLY A 79 -18.61 -20.52 -0.08
CA GLY A 79 -19.85 -21.23 0.24
C GLY A 79 -20.98 -20.25 0.55
N LYS A 80 -21.51 -20.29 1.78
CA LYS A 80 -22.61 -19.43 2.24
C LYS A 80 -22.14 -18.09 2.85
N VAL A 81 -20.84 -17.93 3.10
CA VAL A 81 -20.30 -16.75 3.81
C VAL A 81 -19.74 -15.75 2.79
N HIS A 82 -19.99 -14.46 3.00
CA HIS A 82 -19.38 -13.40 2.19
C HIS A 82 -17.86 -13.38 2.40
N ALA A 83 -17.10 -13.42 1.31
CA ALA A 83 -15.64 -13.51 1.34
C ALA A 83 -15.00 -12.31 2.05
N SER A 84 -15.57 -11.11 1.89
CA SER A 84 -15.13 -9.90 2.60
C SER A 84 -15.30 -9.99 4.11
N LYS A 85 -16.39 -10.64 4.58
CA LYS A 85 -16.63 -10.89 6.00
C LYS A 85 -15.63 -11.91 6.53
N ALA A 86 -15.42 -13.01 5.81
CA ALA A 86 -14.45 -14.03 6.18
C ALA A 86 -13.03 -13.45 6.28
N ALA A 87 -12.57 -12.71 5.25
CA ALA A 87 -11.26 -12.07 5.25
C ALA A 87 -11.10 -11.04 6.37
N LYS A 88 -12.16 -10.30 6.73
CA LYS A 88 -12.13 -9.34 7.84
C LYS A 88 -12.06 -10.03 9.21
N SER A 89 -12.65 -11.21 9.36
CA SER A 89 -12.76 -11.92 10.64
C SER A 89 -11.63 -12.91 10.90
N PHE A 90 -11.05 -13.50 9.85
CA PHE A 90 -10.17 -14.68 9.97
C PHE A 90 -8.78 -14.48 9.38
N VAL A 91 -8.47 -13.30 8.85
CA VAL A 91 -7.13 -12.94 8.36
C VAL A 91 -6.65 -11.74 9.13
N PHE A 92 -5.45 -11.83 9.70
CA PHE A 92 -4.80 -10.76 10.44
C PHE A 92 -3.35 -10.59 9.98
N ASN A 93 -2.78 -9.41 10.22
CA ASN A 93 -1.38 -9.16 9.92
C ASN A 93 -0.54 -9.66 11.08
N ALA A 94 0.42 -10.56 10.82
CA ALA A 94 1.37 -11.01 11.84
C ALA A 94 2.36 -9.88 12.22
N GLU A 95 2.68 -9.02 11.25
CA GLU A 95 3.58 -7.88 11.41
C GLU A 95 2.88 -6.58 11.00
N GLN A 96 3.24 -5.47 11.63
CA GLN A 96 2.71 -4.15 11.27
C GLN A 96 3.31 -3.62 9.96
N TRP A 97 4.58 -3.93 9.72
CA TRP A 97 5.39 -3.43 8.62
C TRP A 97 5.97 -4.58 7.84
N VAL A 98 5.99 -4.47 6.51
CA VAL A 98 6.75 -5.37 5.66
C VAL A 98 7.94 -4.63 5.06
N THR A 99 9.08 -5.30 4.97
CA THR A 99 10.26 -4.75 4.31
C THR A 99 10.08 -4.83 2.79
N ILE A 100 10.34 -3.73 2.10
CA ILE A 100 10.35 -3.70 0.64
C ILE A 100 11.70 -4.22 0.14
N ILE A 101 11.61 -5.27 -0.66
CA ILE A 101 12.73 -5.94 -1.30
C ILE A 101 12.67 -5.73 -2.82
N ASP A 102 13.80 -5.94 -3.48
CA ASP A 102 13.85 -6.01 -4.93
C ASP A 102 13.20 -7.29 -5.44
N ALA A 103 12.27 -7.18 -6.39
CA ALA A 103 11.54 -8.32 -6.92
C ALA A 103 12.44 -9.37 -7.60
N LYS A 104 13.59 -8.97 -8.15
CA LYS A 104 14.54 -9.84 -8.85
C LYS A 104 15.60 -10.40 -7.90
N THR A 105 16.19 -9.56 -7.06
CA THR A 105 17.32 -9.96 -6.22
C THR A 105 16.92 -10.43 -4.82
N GLY A 106 15.70 -10.13 -4.38
CA GLY A 106 15.22 -10.45 -3.03
C GLY A 106 15.85 -9.62 -1.91
N LYS A 107 16.75 -8.67 -2.23
CA LYS A 107 17.47 -7.87 -1.23
C LYS A 107 16.65 -6.67 -0.76
N PRO A 108 16.75 -6.27 0.52
CA PRO A 108 16.15 -5.03 1.01
C PRO A 108 16.60 -3.80 0.22
N ARG A 109 15.67 -2.86 -0.01
CA ARG A 109 15.92 -1.67 -0.81
C ARG A 109 15.97 -0.40 0.03
N LYS A 110 16.72 0.58 -0.46
CA LYS A 110 16.75 1.96 0.08
C LYS A 110 16.41 3.00 -0.98
N ASP A 111 16.43 2.59 -2.25
CA ASP A 111 16.33 3.44 -3.43
C ASP A 111 14.89 3.62 -3.89
N TRP A 112 14.56 4.84 -4.30
CA TRP A 112 13.25 5.25 -4.80
C TRP A 112 13.43 6.47 -5.71
N GLU A 113 12.45 6.74 -6.58
CA GLU A 113 12.48 7.86 -7.53
C GLU A 113 11.41 8.90 -7.16
N VAL A 114 11.67 10.18 -7.42
CA VAL A 114 10.63 11.21 -7.28
C VAL A 114 9.64 11.10 -8.43
N PHE A 115 8.37 10.95 -8.10
CA PHE A 115 7.26 11.02 -9.03
C PHE A 115 6.37 12.22 -8.72
N THR A 116 6.33 13.19 -9.63
CA THR A 116 5.52 14.40 -9.51
C THR A 116 4.36 14.36 -10.49
N THR A 117 3.15 14.56 -9.97
CA THR A 117 1.94 14.64 -10.81
C THR A 117 0.97 15.68 -10.29
N GLY A 118 0.12 16.22 -11.17
CA GLY A 118 -0.95 17.13 -10.79
C GLY A 118 -2.05 16.36 -10.06
N VAL A 119 -2.30 16.73 -8.80
CA VAL A 119 -3.42 16.17 -8.02
C VAL A 119 -4.55 17.18 -7.98
N VAL A 120 -5.77 16.70 -8.22
CA VAL A 120 -6.98 17.52 -8.15
C VAL A 120 -7.47 17.53 -6.71
N ASN A 121 -7.68 18.73 -6.15
CA ASN A 121 -8.42 18.87 -4.90
C ASN A 121 -9.90 18.54 -5.17
N PRO A 122 -10.47 17.51 -4.52
CA PRO A 122 -11.84 17.07 -4.80
C PRO A 122 -12.90 18.11 -4.42
N THR A 123 -12.58 19.05 -3.52
CA THR A 123 -13.53 20.08 -3.06
C THR A 123 -13.47 21.33 -3.92
N THR A 124 -12.28 21.78 -4.32
CA THR A 124 -12.11 23.05 -5.05
C THR A 124 -11.87 22.88 -6.55
N GLY A 125 -11.58 21.66 -7.03
CA GLY A 125 -11.21 21.39 -8.41
C GLY A 125 -9.81 21.90 -8.81
N GLY A 126 -9.16 22.68 -7.94
CA GLY A 126 -7.81 23.20 -8.16
C GLY A 126 -6.78 22.07 -8.30
N ARG A 127 -5.84 22.24 -9.22
CA ARG A 127 -4.72 21.31 -9.44
C ARG A 127 -3.49 21.81 -8.70
N THR A 128 -2.84 20.93 -7.95
CA THR A 128 -1.56 21.22 -7.30
C THR A 128 -0.60 20.08 -7.61
N PRO A 129 0.65 20.37 -8.06
CA PRO A 129 1.65 19.33 -8.21
C PRO A 129 1.96 18.72 -6.85
N ARG A 130 1.95 17.39 -6.76
CA ARG A 130 2.38 16.64 -5.58
C ARG A 130 3.47 15.66 -6.00
N SER A 131 4.58 15.69 -5.28
CA SER A 131 5.70 14.78 -5.45
C SER A 131 5.60 13.66 -4.42
N ARG A 132 5.85 12.43 -4.86
CA ARG A 132 5.77 11.20 -4.05
C ARG A 132 6.93 10.29 -4.38
N PRO A 133 7.38 9.48 -3.43
CA PRO A 133 8.37 8.47 -3.71
C PRO A 133 7.75 7.29 -4.47
N LEU A 134 8.39 6.91 -5.57
CA LEU A 134 8.04 5.78 -6.41
C LEU A 134 9.08 4.68 -6.26
N VAL A 135 8.62 3.49 -5.88
CA VAL A 135 9.46 2.28 -5.83
C VAL A 135 9.08 1.38 -7.00
N LYS A 136 9.98 1.25 -7.97
CA LYS A 136 9.82 0.31 -9.11
C LYS A 136 10.31 -1.08 -8.73
N ASN A 137 9.88 -2.13 -9.44
CA ASN A 137 10.37 -3.51 -9.25
C ASN A 137 10.42 -3.96 -7.78
N TRP A 138 9.36 -3.71 -7.04
CA TRP A 138 9.28 -3.99 -5.62
C TRP A 138 8.61 -5.34 -5.36
N ALA A 139 9.00 -5.97 -4.26
CA ALA A 139 8.32 -7.11 -3.67
C ALA A 139 8.37 -7.00 -2.14
N CYS A 140 7.62 -7.84 -1.44
CA CYS A 140 7.75 -8.02 0.01
C CYS A 140 7.29 -9.42 0.42
N LEU A 141 7.73 -9.86 1.59
CA LEU A 141 7.16 -11.02 2.27
C LEU A 141 6.10 -10.51 3.23
N LEU A 142 4.89 -11.04 3.10
CA LEU A 142 3.71 -10.64 3.87
C LEU A 142 3.29 -11.83 4.76
N PRO A 143 3.68 -11.85 6.04
CA PRO A 143 3.20 -12.84 6.98
C PRO A 143 1.78 -12.47 7.44
N LEU A 144 0.84 -13.40 7.24
CA LEU A 144 -0.55 -13.27 7.67
C LEU A 144 -0.89 -14.40 8.64
N GLU A 145 -1.58 -14.03 9.72
CA GLU A 145 -2.22 -14.99 10.62
C GLU A 145 -3.60 -15.36 10.07
N ILE A 146 -3.81 -16.63 9.78
CA ILE A 146 -5.03 -17.15 9.16
C ILE A 146 -5.67 -18.20 10.06
N ASP A 147 -6.99 -18.13 10.21
CA ASP A 147 -7.77 -19.24 10.77
C ASP A 147 -8.02 -20.28 9.67
N THR A 148 -7.14 -21.28 9.58
CA THR A 148 -7.13 -22.29 8.51
C THR A 148 -8.31 -23.27 8.58
N GLU A 149 -8.98 -23.37 9.73
CA GLU A 149 -10.22 -24.16 9.88
C GLU A 149 -11.39 -23.52 9.12
N LEU A 150 -11.40 -22.19 9.02
CA LEU A 150 -12.50 -21.41 8.42
C LEU A 150 -12.16 -20.85 7.05
N LEU A 151 -10.87 -20.61 6.77
CA LEU A 151 -10.41 -20.04 5.51
C LEU A 151 -9.05 -20.64 5.12
N SER A 152 -9.02 -21.40 4.04
CA SER A 152 -7.77 -21.96 3.52
C SER A 152 -6.78 -20.89 3.05
N ALA A 153 -5.49 -21.21 3.10
CA ALA A 153 -4.43 -20.35 2.58
C ALA A 153 -4.64 -20.02 1.08
N ASP A 154 -5.15 -20.96 0.30
CA ASP A 154 -5.47 -20.77 -1.13
C ASP A 154 -6.59 -19.76 -1.35
N ASN A 155 -7.63 -19.76 -0.50
CA ASN A 155 -8.67 -18.74 -0.56
C ASN A 155 -8.08 -17.35 -0.29
N VAL A 156 -7.17 -17.23 0.69
CA VAL A 156 -6.47 -15.97 0.98
C VAL A 156 -5.57 -15.55 -0.18
N LEU A 157 -4.85 -16.49 -0.79
CA LEU A 157 -4.03 -16.26 -1.98
C LEU A 157 -4.87 -15.70 -3.14
N GLU A 158 -6.04 -16.27 -3.39
CA GLU A 158 -6.96 -15.82 -4.44
C GLU A 158 -7.44 -14.39 -4.17
N LEU A 159 -7.83 -14.10 -2.91
CA LEU A 159 -8.25 -12.75 -2.51
C LEU A 159 -7.14 -11.72 -2.69
N LEU A 160 -5.90 -12.06 -2.30
CA LEU A 160 -4.74 -11.20 -2.49
C LEU A 160 -4.48 -10.91 -3.97
N ASN A 161 -4.52 -11.94 -4.82
CA ASN A 161 -4.33 -11.77 -6.26
C ASN A 161 -5.43 -10.93 -6.92
N GLN A 162 -6.69 -11.11 -6.50
CA GLN A 162 -7.78 -10.27 -6.96
C GLN A 162 -7.60 -8.82 -6.51
N ALA A 163 -7.26 -8.61 -5.23
CA ALA A 163 -7.03 -7.29 -4.67
C ALA A 163 -5.88 -6.57 -5.36
N GLY A 164 -4.79 -7.27 -5.67
CA GLY A 164 -3.66 -6.71 -6.41
C GLY A 164 -4.02 -6.26 -7.82
N LYS A 165 -5.00 -6.91 -8.47
CA LYS A 165 -5.50 -6.52 -9.80
C LYS A 165 -6.47 -5.34 -9.74
N ALA A 166 -7.47 -5.39 -8.86
CA ALA A 166 -8.63 -4.49 -8.88
C ALA A 166 -8.55 -3.32 -7.88
N ILE A 167 -7.81 -3.47 -6.78
CA ILE A 167 -7.75 -2.48 -5.70
C ILE A 167 -6.36 -1.82 -5.62
N GLY A 168 -5.31 -2.63 -5.60
CA GLY A 168 -3.92 -2.19 -5.37
C GLY A 168 -3.68 -1.66 -3.94
N VAL A 169 -2.46 -1.20 -3.70
CA VAL A 169 -2.01 -0.59 -2.42
C VAL A 169 -1.27 0.73 -2.65
N GLY A 170 -1.07 1.52 -1.61
CA GLY A 170 -0.38 2.81 -1.73
C GLY A 170 -1.22 3.89 -2.41
N ASP A 171 -0.57 4.95 -2.86
CA ASP A 171 -1.24 6.11 -3.47
C ASP A 171 -1.47 5.91 -4.97
N PHE A 172 -2.48 6.60 -5.50
CA PHE A 172 -2.91 6.57 -6.90
C PHE A 172 -3.10 5.14 -7.46
N ARG A 173 -3.71 4.29 -6.63
CA ARG A 173 -4.07 2.90 -6.94
C ARG A 173 -5.40 2.78 -7.69
N PRO A 174 -5.71 1.63 -8.32
CA PRO A 174 -6.97 1.46 -9.07
C PRO A 174 -8.21 1.64 -8.19
N GLY A 175 -8.18 1.11 -6.97
CA GLY A 175 -9.28 1.18 -6.01
C GLY A 175 -9.31 2.45 -5.17
N CYS A 176 -8.78 3.57 -5.66
CA CYS A 176 -8.79 4.86 -4.97
C CYS A 176 -10.23 5.25 -4.57
N PRO A 177 -10.48 5.72 -3.32
CA PRO A 177 -11.83 6.00 -2.85
C PRO A 177 -12.53 7.16 -3.55
N ARG A 178 -11.77 8.08 -4.16
CA ARG A 178 -12.30 9.29 -4.83
C ARG A 178 -11.57 9.49 -6.16
N GLY A 179 -12.32 9.65 -7.25
CA GLY A 179 -11.80 9.96 -8.59
C GLY A 179 -11.45 8.74 -9.45
N ILE A 180 -10.85 9.01 -10.62
CA ILE A 180 -10.36 7.98 -11.55
C ILE A 180 -9.10 7.36 -10.91
N GLY A 181 -9.18 6.06 -10.58
CA GLY A 181 -8.05 5.30 -10.03
C GLY A 181 -6.86 5.26 -10.98
N GLY A 182 -5.65 5.28 -10.41
CA GLY A 182 -4.41 5.20 -11.19
C GLY A 182 -3.88 3.77 -11.32
N PRO A 183 -2.86 3.54 -12.15
CA PRO A 183 -2.32 2.19 -12.41
C PRO A 183 -1.34 1.68 -11.34
N TYR A 184 -1.06 2.45 -10.29
CA TYR A 184 0.03 2.17 -9.33
C TYR A 184 -0.37 1.18 -8.24
N GLY A 185 0.62 0.56 -7.62
CA GLY A 185 0.43 -0.31 -6.45
C GLY A 185 -0.30 -1.61 -6.72
N ARG A 186 -0.44 -2.00 -7.99
CA ARG A 186 -0.94 -3.32 -8.40
C ARG A 186 0.12 -4.38 -8.09
N PHE A 187 -0.33 -5.58 -7.76
CA PHE A 187 0.55 -6.68 -7.36
C PHE A 187 -0.05 -8.05 -7.69
N SER A 188 0.80 -9.08 -7.61
CA SER A 188 0.41 -10.49 -7.54
C SER A 188 0.95 -11.11 -6.26
N ALA A 189 0.29 -12.15 -5.77
CA ALA A 189 0.65 -12.89 -4.58
C ALA A 189 0.96 -14.35 -4.94
N GLN A 190 1.92 -14.94 -4.23
CA GLN A 190 2.30 -16.34 -4.28
C GLN A 190 2.56 -16.82 -2.85
N LEU A 191 2.36 -18.11 -2.56
CA LEU A 191 2.85 -18.68 -1.31
C LEU A 191 4.38 -18.62 -1.30
N ALA A 192 4.96 -18.14 -0.21
CA ALA A 192 6.40 -18.25 -0.01
C ALA A 192 6.70 -19.69 0.39
N ALA A 193 7.62 -20.33 -0.35
CA ALA A 193 8.14 -21.66 -0.02
C ALA A 193 9.13 -21.58 1.16
#